data_AF-A0A7C4RD17-F1
#
_entry.id   AF-A0A7C4RD17-F1
#
_cell.length_a   1.000
_cell.length_b   1.000
_cell.length_c   1.000
_cell.angle_alpha   90.00
_cell.angle_beta   90.00
_cell.angle_gamma   90.00
#
_symmetry.space_group_name_H-M   'P 1'
#
loop_
_entity.id
_entity.type
_entity.pdbx_description
1 polymer ?
#
loop_
_entity_poly.entity_id
_entity_poly.type
_entity_poly.pdbx_seq_one_letter_code
_entity_poly.pdbx_strand_id
1 'polypeptide(L)'
;MWKLRRFVGMISALILSTPLNIATVIFSENVSLGTVTVIAGYVTIAACGILYDIILSKIRNSISSYGRFLAYTGLFWTLTFPFQQYLIELVICNIFEQPLTQFNLQYMIFGMVFGLGFGLLFSIIYIRLFAYFMLKDAREPKTVKRSR
;
A
#
# COMPACT_ATOMS: atom_id res chain seq x y z
N MET A 1 22.51 2.00 -3.96
CA MET A 1 21.07 2.32 -4.11
C MET A 1 20.14 1.10 -4.22
N TRP A 2 20.61 -0.15 -4.06
CA TRP A 2 19.76 -1.35 -4.02
C TRP A 2 18.68 -1.38 -2.91
N LYS A 3 18.81 -0.53 -1.88
CA LYS A 3 17.84 -0.43 -0.79
C LYS A 3 16.52 0.20 -1.23
N LEU A 4 16.52 1.21 -2.11
CA LEU A 4 15.31 1.98 -2.46
C LEU A 4 14.34 1.17 -3.35
N ARG A 5 14.87 0.27 -4.20
CA ARG A 5 14.07 -0.66 -5.01
C ARG A 5 13.21 -1.61 -4.18
N ARG A 6 13.55 -1.84 -2.92
CA ARG A 6 12.80 -2.71 -1.98
C ARG A 6 11.60 -2.03 -1.32
N PHE A 7 11.39 -0.75 -1.60
CA PHE A 7 10.32 0.06 -1.01
C PHE A 7 9.38 0.64 -2.06
N VAL A 8 9.45 0.19 -3.31
CA VAL A 8 8.60 0.72 -4.40
C VAL A 8 7.13 0.45 -4.08
N GLY A 9 6.81 -0.71 -3.50
CA GLY A 9 5.46 -1.06 -3.07
C GLY A 9 4.99 -0.18 -1.93
N MET A 10 5.82 0.03 -0.91
CA MET A 10 5.52 0.96 0.18
C MET A 10 5.25 2.38 -0.34
N ILE A 11 6.14 2.92 -1.19
CA ILE A 11 6.02 4.27 -1.74
C ILE A 11 4.77 4.41 -2.61
N SER A 12 4.50 3.42 -3.48
CA SER A 12 3.32 3.41 -4.35
C SER A 12 2.03 3.39 -3.52
N ALA A 13 1.98 2.57 -2.47
CA ALA A 13 0.83 2.44 -1.59
C ALA A 13 0.57 3.75 -0.84
N LEU A 14 1.62 4.38 -0.32
CA LEU A 14 1.52 5.65 0.40
C LEU A 14 1.04 6.79 -0.49
N ILE A 15 1.60 6.95 -1.68
CA ILE A 15 1.18 7.99 -2.65
C ILE A 15 -0.31 7.84 -2.96
N LEU A 16 -0.78 6.60 -3.18
CA LEU A 16 -2.17 6.32 -3.50
C LEU A 16 -3.12 6.50 -2.32
N SER A 17 -2.67 6.25 -1.10
CA SER A 17 -3.51 6.37 0.10
C SER A 17 -3.58 7.79 0.64
N THR A 18 -2.65 8.67 0.27
CA THR A 18 -2.63 10.05 0.77
C THR A 18 -3.92 10.83 0.51
N PRO A 19 -4.52 10.85 -0.70
CA PRO A 19 -5.78 11.56 -0.92
C PRO A 19 -6.94 11.00 -0.08
N LEU A 20 -6.98 9.67 0.12
CA LEU A 20 -8.00 9.01 0.93
C LEU A 20 -7.86 9.39 2.40
N ASN A 21 -6.64 9.40 2.92
CA ASN A 21 -6.36 9.73 4.31
C ASN A 21 -6.55 11.23 4.59
N ILE A 22 -6.20 12.12 3.66
CA ILE A 22 -6.43 13.57 3.81
C ILE A 22 -7.93 13.87 3.88
N ALA A 23 -8.75 13.21 3.06
CA ALA A 23 -10.20 13.36 3.12
C ALA A 23 -10.74 13.03 4.52
N THR A 24 -10.25 11.96 5.16
CA THR A 24 -10.63 11.56 6.52
C THR A 24 -10.38 12.66 7.56
N VAL A 25 -9.31 13.46 7.43
CA VAL A 25 -9.04 14.58 8.36
C VAL A 25 -9.98 15.76 8.09
N ILE A 26 -10.17 16.11 6.82
CA ILE A 26 -10.96 17.28 6.41
C ILE A 26 -12.43 17.13 6.78
N PHE A 27 -12.96 15.90 6.68
CA PHE A 27 -14.37 15.61 6.94
C PHE A 27 -14.64 15.08 8.35
N SER A 28 -13.63 14.99 9.22
CA SER A 28 -13.85 14.56 10.61
C SER A 28 -14.23 15.73 11.51
N GLU A 29 -15.35 15.59 12.22
CA GLU A 29 -15.78 16.55 13.25
C GLU A 29 -14.82 16.56 14.47
N ASN A 30 -14.05 15.48 14.67
CA ASN A 30 -13.07 15.36 15.74
C ASN A 30 -11.66 15.22 15.17
N VAL A 31 -10.91 16.32 15.19
CA VAL A 31 -9.54 16.41 14.64
C VAL A 31 -8.60 15.35 15.24
N SER A 32 -8.71 15.04 16.53
CA SER A 32 -7.89 14.02 17.20
C SER A 32 -8.19 12.62 16.67
N LEU A 33 -9.48 12.28 16.54
CA LEU A 33 -9.93 11.01 15.99
C LEU A 33 -9.51 10.86 14.51
N GLY A 34 -9.73 11.90 13.70
CA GLY A 34 -9.32 11.94 12.30
C GLY A 34 -7.80 11.77 12.14
N THR A 35 -7.00 12.44 12.97
CA THR A 35 -5.53 12.34 12.96
C THR A 35 -5.05 10.93 13.31
N VAL A 36 -5.59 10.33 14.37
CA VAL A 36 -5.23 8.95 14.77
C VAL A 36 -5.60 7.96 13.67
N THR A 37 -6.79 8.11 13.08
CA THR A 37 -7.26 7.28 11.96
C THR A 37 -6.29 7.34 10.78
N VAL A 38 -5.79 8.53 10.45
CA VAL A 38 -4.82 8.72 9.38
C VAL A 38 -3.47 8.09 9.68
N ILE A 39 -2.96 8.26 10.91
CA ILE A 39 -1.68 7.67 11.30
C ILE A 39 -1.79 6.14 11.24
N ALA A 40 -2.84 5.55 11.81
CA ALA A 40 -3.10 4.13 11.75
C ALA A 40 -3.23 3.63 10.30
N GLY A 41 -3.94 4.38 9.46
CA GLY A 41 -4.08 4.11 8.03
C GLY A 41 -2.76 4.11 7.28
N TYR A 42 -1.90 5.12 7.48
CA TYR A 42 -0.58 5.15 6.83
C TYR A 42 0.33 4.01 7.28
N VAL A 43 0.37 3.71 8.58
CA VAL A 43 1.21 2.64 9.13
C VAL A 43 0.79 1.28 8.55
N THR A 44 -0.51 0.98 8.56
CA THR A 44 -1.04 -0.28 8.03
C THR A 44 -0.84 -0.42 6.52
N ILE A 45 -1.04 0.66 5.76
CA ILE A 45 -0.82 0.67 4.30
C ILE A 45 0.66 0.53 3.96
N ALA A 46 1.55 1.21 4.68
CA ALA A 46 3.00 1.06 4.49
C ALA A 46 3.45 -0.38 4.75
N ALA A 47 2.97 -1.00 5.83
CA ALA A 47 3.28 -2.38 6.17
C ALA A 47 2.82 -3.35 5.07
N CYS A 48 1.62 -3.16 4.51
CA CYS A 48 1.13 -3.96 3.39
C CYS A 48 1.94 -3.72 2.11
N GLY A 49 2.37 -2.49 1.84
CA GLY A 49 3.26 -2.20 0.70
C GLY A 49 4.63 -2.89 0.82
N ILE A 50 5.19 -2.98 2.03
CA ILE A 50 6.42 -3.75 2.30
C ILE A 50 6.16 -5.25 2.11
N LEU A 51 5.06 -5.77 2.67
CA LEU A 51 4.69 -7.17 2.53
C LEU A 51 4.50 -7.55 1.05
N TYR A 52 3.87 -6.67 0.27
CA TYR A 52 3.73 -6.83 -1.17
C TYR A 52 5.09 -6.96 -1.87
N ASP A 53 6.03 -6.06 -1.59
CA ASP A 53 7.38 -6.14 -2.16
C ASP A 53 8.09 -7.45 -1.80
N ILE A 54 7.94 -7.92 -0.55
CA ILE A 54 8.51 -9.20 -0.09
C ILE A 54 7.91 -10.37 -0.87
N ILE A 55 6.58 -10.46 -0.96
CA ILE A 55 5.93 -11.58 -1.66
C ILE A 55 6.25 -11.52 -3.15
N LEU A 56 6.11 -10.35 -3.77
CA LEU A 56 6.42 -10.15 -5.18
C LEU A 56 7.85 -10.56 -5.50
N SER A 57 8.83 -10.24 -4.63
CA SER A 57 10.22 -10.66 -4.85
C SER A 57 10.42 -12.17 -4.95
N LYS A 58 9.56 -12.96 -4.28
CA LYS A 58 9.61 -14.43 -4.31
C LYS A 58 8.91 -15.02 -5.53
N ILE A 59 7.81 -14.40 -5.98
CA ILE A 59 6.99 -14.92 -7.07
C ILE A 59 7.22 -14.21 -8.41
N ARG A 60 8.07 -13.19 -8.48
CA ARG A 60 8.26 -12.37 -9.69
C ARG A 60 8.59 -13.20 -10.93
N ASN A 61 9.33 -14.30 -10.76
CA ASN A 61 9.73 -15.17 -11.88
C ASN A 61 8.55 -15.97 -12.47
N SER A 62 7.47 -16.20 -11.70
CA SER A 62 6.27 -16.89 -12.20
C SER A 62 5.26 -15.94 -12.85
N ILE A 63 5.38 -14.63 -12.59
CA ILE A 63 4.54 -13.59 -13.18
C ILE A 63 5.13 -13.21 -14.54
N SER A 64 4.85 -14.02 -15.55
CA SER A 64 5.37 -13.85 -16.91
C SER A 64 4.57 -12.86 -17.77
N SER A 65 3.37 -12.46 -17.34
CA SER A 65 2.49 -11.56 -18.12
C SER A 65 1.89 -10.44 -17.27
N TYR A 66 1.61 -9.31 -17.93
CA TYR A 66 1.00 -8.14 -17.30
C TYR A 66 -0.39 -8.44 -16.72
N GLY A 67 -1.19 -9.28 -17.39
CA GLY A 67 -2.50 -9.71 -16.87
C GLY A 67 -2.40 -10.52 -15.58
N ARG A 68 -1.41 -11.42 -15.46
CA ARG A 68 -1.16 -12.17 -14.22
C ARG A 68 -0.67 -11.27 -13.10
N PHE A 69 0.15 -10.26 -13.43
CA PHE A 69 0.57 -9.25 -12.47
C PHE A 69 -0.62 -8.47 -11.91
N LEU A 70 -1.48 -7.95 -12.79
CA LEU A 70 -2.71 -7.24 -12.40
C LEU A 70 -3.62 -8.10 -11.53
N ALA A 71 -3.86 -9.35 -11.91
CA ALA A 71 -4.69 -10.26 -11.13
C ALA A 71 -4.09 -10.52 -9.74
N TYR A 72 -2.77 -10.73 -9.64
CA TYR A 72 -2.08 -10.92 -8.36
C TYR A 72 -2.19 -9.67 -7.47
N THR A 73 -1.89 -8.49 -8.02
CA THR A 73 -1.98 -7.24 -7.27
C THR A 73 -3.41 -6.96 -6.83
N GLY A 74 -4.39 -7.15 -7.73
CA GLY A 74 -5.82 -7.01 -7.43
C GLY A 74 -6.25 -7.93 -6.29
N LEU A 75 -5.91 -9.23 -6.35
CA LEU A 75 -6.21 -10.19 -5.29
C LEU A 75 -5.54 -9.82 -3.96
N PHE A 76 -4.26 -9.44 -3.99
CA PHE A 76 -3.52 -9.04 -2.80
C PHE A 76 -4.22 -7.88 -2.08
N TRP A 77 -4.53 -6.81 -2.81
CA TRP A 77 -5.18 -5.63 -2.23
C TRP A 77 -6.63 -5.90 -1.84
N THR A 78 -7.40 -6.67 -2.62
CA THR A 78 -8.77 -7.09 -2.28
C THR A 78 -8.83 -7.83 -0.94
N LEU A 79 -7.85 -8.69 -0.66
CA LEU A 79 -7.79 -9.46 0.58
C LEU A 79 -7.25 -8.65 1.76
N THR A 80 -6.30 -7.75 1.51
CA THR A 80 -5.65 -6.98 2.59
C THR A 80 -6.45 -5.76 3.02
N PHE A 81 -7.26 -5.16 2.16
CA PHE A 81 -8.01 -3.94 2.47
C PHE A 81 -9.02 -4.09 3.62
N PRO A 82 -9.89 -5.14 3.64
CA PRO A 82 -10.82 -5.33 4.76
C PRO A 82 -10.07 -5.55 6.08
N PHE A 83 -8.95 -6.28 6.01
CA PHE A 83 -8.11 -6.53 7.19
C PHE A 83 -7.43 -5.25 7.70
N GLN A 84 -6.98 -4.36 6.81
CA GLN A 84 -6.47 -3.04 7.17
C GLN A 84 -7.53 -2.20 7.87
N GLN A 85 -8.74 -2.14 7.32
CA GLN A 85 -9.85 -1.40 7.92
C GLN A 85 -10.19 -1.94 9.32
N TYR A 86 -10.20 -3.26 9.48
CA TYR A 86 -10.39 -3.90 10.78
C TYR A 86 -9.31 -3.50 11.80
N LEU A 87 -8.03 -3.51 11.40
CA LEU A 87 -6.94 -3.11 12.28
C LEU A 87 -7.01 -1.64 12.69
N ILE A 88 -7.37 -0.75 11.75
CA ILE A 88 -7.55 0.68 12.03
C ILE A 88 -8.68 0.87 13.06
N GLU A 89 -9.81 0.20 12.85
CA GLU A 89 -10.95 0.24 13.77
C GLU A 89 -10.56 -0.27 15.16
N LEU A 90 -9.83 -1.39 15.25
CA LEU A 90 -9.33 -1.94 16.50
C LEU A 90 -8.43 -0.95 17.26
N VAL A 91 -7.51 -0.28 16.56
CA VAL A 91 -6.62 0.73 17.16
C VAL A 91 -7.43 1.89 17.72
N ILE A 92 -8.45 2.34 16.99
CA ILE A 92 -9.27 3.49 17.38
C ILE A 92 -10.17 3.15 18.56
N CYS A 93 -10.81 1.97 18.54
CA CYS A 93 -11.58 1.46 19.68
C CYS A 93 -10.73 1.39 20.95
N ASN A 94 -9.46 0.99 20.86
CA ASN A 94 -8.58 0.91 22.02
C ASN A 94 -8.14 2.29 22.56
N ILE A 95 -8.12 3.33 21.73
CA ILE A 95 -7.66 4.67 22.14
C ILE A 95 -8.84 5.53 22.62
N PHE A 96 -10.01 5.42 21.98
CA PHE A 96 -11.15 6.30 22.21
C PHE A 96 -12.36 5.59 22.83
N GLU A 97 -12.29 4.27 23.04
CA GLU A 97 -13.40 3.43 23.55
C GLU A 97 -14.69 3.53 22.73
N GLN A 98 -14.58 4.00 21.48
CA GLN A 98 -15.71 4.23 20.57
C GLN A 98 -15.54 3.44 19.28
N PRO A 99 -16.52 2.61 18.88
CA PRO A 99 -16.53 2.01 17.55
C PRO A 99 -16.88 3.06 16.49
N LEU A 100 -16.03 3.17 15.47
CA LEU A 100 -16.31 4.04 14.31
C LEU A 100 -17.43 3.48 13.42
N THR A 101 -17.51 2.16 13.31
CA THR A 101 -18.44 1.43 12.45
C THR A 101 -18.79 0.09 13.09
N GLN A 102 -19.92 -0.51 12.72
CA GLN A 102 -20.13 -1.92 13.01
C GLN A 102 -19.49 -2.72 11.87
N PHE A 103 -18.36 -3.39 12.15
CA PHE A 103 -17.68 -4.25 11.18
C PHE A 103 -18.58 -5.42 10.79
N ASN A 104 -19.41 -5.21 9.76
CA ASN A 104 -20.41 -6.16 9.29
C ASN A 104 -20.07 -6.67 7.87
N LEU A 105 -20.87 -7.62 7.37
CA LEU A 105 -20.63 -8.23 6.06
C LEU A 105 -20.62 -7.20 4.92
N GLN A 106 -21.47 -6.18 4.98
CA GLN A 106 -21.52 -5.12 3.96
C GLN A 106 -20.22 -4.31 3.95
N TYR A 107 -19.72 -3.92 5.13
CA TYR A 107 -18.45 -3.22 5.27
C TYR A 107 -17.28 -4.03 4.72
N MET A 108 -17.26 -5.35 4.97
CA MET A 108 -16.28 -6.27 4.37
C MET A 108 -16.33 -6.28 2.84
N ILE A 109 -17.53 -6.37 2.25
CA ILE A 109 -17.72 -6.37 0.79
C ILE A 109 -17.28 -5.04 0.19
N PHE A 110 -17.66 -3.92 0.80
CA PHE A 110 -17.20 -2.60 0.38
C PHE A 110 -15.67 -2.50 0.42
N GLY A 111 -15.05 -2.95 1.51
CA GLY A 111 -13.59 -3.02 1.65
C GLY A 111 -12.93 -3.84 0.54
N MET A 112 -13.51 -4.99 0.17
CA MET A 112 -13.00 -5.83 -0.93
C MET A 112 -13.08 -5.11 -2.29
N VAL A 113 -14.21 -4.48 -2.60
CA VAL A 113 -14.39 -3.74 -3.86
C VAL A 113 -13.42 -2.56 -3.97
N PHE A 114 -13.27 -1.79 -2.89
CA PHE A 114 -12.27 -0.72 -2.81
C PHE A 114 -10.85 -1.26 -2.94
N GLY A 115 -10.55 -2.38 -2.27
CA GLY A 115 -9.27 -3.07 -2.37
C GLY A 115 -8.92 -3.49 -3.81
N LEU A 116 -9.89 -3.97 -4.57
CA LEU A 116 -9.69 -4.31 -5.99
C LEU A 116 -9.35 -3.07 -6.81
N GLY A 117 -10.13 -1.99 -6.67
CA GLY A 117 -9.89 -0.73 -7.38
C GLY A 117 -8.53 -0.12 -7.02
N PHE A 118 -8.19 -0.10 -5.74
CA PHE A 118 -6.88 0.32 -5.24
C PHE A 118 -5.76 -0.55 -5.82
N GLY A 119 -5.94 -1.87 -5.87
CA GLY A 119 -4.96 -2.79 -6.45
C GLY A 119 -4.66 -2.53 -7.92
N LEU A 120 -5.69 -2.23 -8.73
CA LEU A 120 -5.50 -1.88 -10.14
C LEU A 120 -4.71 -0.58 -10.32
N LEU A 121 -5.05 0.47 -9.56
CA LEU A 121 -4.32 1.74 -9.57
C LEU A 121 -2.87 1.56 -9.09
N PHE A 122 -2.71 0.76 -8.04
CA PHE A 122 -1.41 0.39 -7.49
C PHE A 122 -0.54 -0.30 -8.54
N SER A 123 -1.06 -1.26 -9.31
CA SER A 123 -0.30 -1.92 -10.37
C SER A 123 0.29 -0.92 -11.37
N ILE A 124 -0.49 0.09 -11.77
CA ILE A 124 -0.05 1.10 -12.75
C ILE A 124 1.09 1.94 -12.17
N ILE A 125 0.90 2.48 -10.97
CA ILE A 125 1.89 3.35 -10.32
C ILE A 125 3.15 2.56 -9.96
N TYR A 126 2.99 1.35 -9.46
CA TYR A 126 4.09 0.46 -9.10
C TYR A 126 5.02 0.21 -10.29
N ILE A 127 4.47 -0.14 -11.46
CA ILE A 127 5.28 -0.39 -12.67
C ILE A 127 5.99 0.88 -13.12
N ARG A 128 5.31 2.03 -13.10
CA ARG A 128 5.91 3.32 -13.50
C ARG A 128 7.07 3.70 -12.60
N LEU A 129 6.89 3.62 -11.28
CA LEU A 129 7.94 3.89 -10.30
C LEU A 129 9.08 2.88 -10.40
N PHE A 130 8.77 1.59 -10.54
CA PHE A 130 9.76 0.54 -10.71
C PHE A 130 10.63 0.78 -11.95
N ALA A 131 10.02 1.10 -13.09
CA ALA A 131 10.73 1.43 -14.33
C ALA A 131 11.58 2.69 -14.18
N TYR A 132 11.07 3.73 -13.50
CA TYR A 132 11.82 4.95 -13.22
C TYR A 132 13.09 4.68 -12.41
N PHE A 133 12.98 3.91 -11.32
CA PHE A 133 14.14 3.54 -10.51
C PHE A 133 15.14 2.67 -11.28
N MET A 134 14.66 1.74 -12.12
CA MET A 134 15.52 0.94 -12.99
C MET A 134 16.30 1.78 -14.01
N LEU A 135 15.63 2.75 -14.67
CA LEU A 135 16.27 3.64 -15.64
C LEU A 135 17.28 4.58 -14.98
N LYS A 136 17.00 5.04 -13.75
CA LYS A 136 17.94 5.89 -12.99
C LYS A 136 19.24 5.15 -12.67
N ASP A 137 19.16 3.90 -12.22
CA ASP A 137 20.34 3.09 -11.91
C ASP A 137 21.18 2.76 -13.16
N ALA A 138 20.59 2.72 -14.35
CA ALA A 138 21.34 2.55 -15.60
C ALA A 138 22.17 3.79 -15.98
N ARG A 139 21.78 4.98 -15.48
CA ARG A 139 22.46 6.25 -15.75
C ARG A 139 23.57 6.59 -14.75
N GLU A 140 23.59 5.94 -13.58
CA GLU A 140 24.70 6.11 -12.64
C GLU A 140 25.91 5.33 -13.13
N PRO A 141 27.05 6.00 -13.44
CA PRO A 141 28.25 5.30 -13.85
C PRO A 141 28.67 4.38 -12.70
N LYS A 142 28.83 3.09 -12.99
CA LYS A 142 29.46 2.15 -12.06
C LYS A 142 30.85 2.71 -11.76
N THR A 143 31.02 3.33 -10.60
CA THR A 143 32.35 3.67 -10.09
C THR A 143 33.09 2.35 -9.92
N VAL A 144 33.91 2.02 -10.92
CA VAL A 144 34.80 0.88 -10.90
C VAL A 144 35.68 1.07 -9.66
N LYS A 145 35.43 0.28 -8.62
CA LYS A 145 36.39 0.14 -7.53
C LYS A 145 37.65 -0.43 -8.17
N ARG A 146 38.66 0.42 -8.40
CA ARG A 146 40.03 -0.03 -8.64
C ARG A 146 40.44 -0.81 -7.39
N SER A 147 40.45 -2.14 -7.50
CA SER A 147 41.20 -2.99 -6.59
C SER A 147 42.67 -2.58 -6.68
N ARG A 148 43.25 -2.16 -5.56
CA ARG A 148 44.69 -2.22 -5.34
C ARG A 148 44.99 -3.56 -4.70
#